data_AF-A0A6G0ABV8-F1
#
_entry.id   AF-A0A6G0ABV8-F1
#
_cell.length_a   1.000
_cell.length_b   1.000
_cell.length_c   1.000
_cell.angle_alpha   90.00
_cell.angle_beta   90.00
_cell.angle_gamma   90.00
#
_symmetry.space_group_name_H-M   'P 1'
#
loop_
_entity.id
_entity.type
_entity.pdbx_description
1 polymer ?
#
loop_
_entity_poly.entity_id
_entity_poly.type
_entity_poly.pdbx_seq_one_letter_code
_entity_poly.pdbx_strand_id
1 'polypeptide(L)'
;MDKNLQMRKIGNIELNKVILLIFVALIYANGYAQQDTLINYNTTTHQIFYYPLVPIDTTKEFEQSGWNYGNYPGRDFLNLEPPDSTYNNSGFTDYIPLQNLYNTNNYPSRTAVKLYRSKNDTLFQLCSGIMVAPEYVLTACHCIGSYDTNGVLIFRDSIWAFPAFDNGIENPLFGKSISIEYVTFNSNLNIGNGFYKKDMALIKLNDRLGISTGWIGIAFSNDDSFFEYNLFHKISYPMTVDPDDSTRIFNGDTLYYNYGTLDLIQEKWIGYKITG
;
A
#
# COMPACT_ATOMS: atom_id res chain seq x y z
N MET A 1 9.34 84.51 23.67
CA MET A 1 9.93 83.32 24.32
C MET A 1 8.94 82.83 25.35
N ASP A 2 8.09 81.87 25.03
CA ASP A 2 8.17 80.54 25.65
C ASP A 2 7.24 79.57 24.92
N LYS A 3 7.76 78.39 24.57
CA LYS A 3 7.11 77.39 23.71
C LYS A 3 6.27 76.46 24.58
N ASN A 4 4.95 76.57 24.51
CA ASN A 4 4.06 75.57 25.10
C ASN A 4 4.09 74.28 24.28
N LEU A 5 4.63 73.24 24.92
CA LEU A 5 4.73 71.86 24.48
C LEU A 5 3.32 71.22 24.50
N GLN A 6 2.65 71.08 23.34
CA GLN A 6 1.54 70.14 23.21
C GLN A 6 2.08 68.79 22.76
N MET A 7 2.43 67.93 23.73
CA MET A 7 2.61 66.51 23.47
C MET A 7 1.25 65.89 23.14
N ARG A 8 1.07 65.59 21.85
CA ARG A 8 -0.02 64.76 21.33
C ARG A 8 0.14 63.36 21.95
N LYS A 9 -0.69 63.03 22.94
CA LYS A 9 -0.96 61.64 23.35
C LYS A 9 -1.65 60.94 22.17
N ILE A 10 -0.86 60.41 21.24
CA ILE A 10 -1.35 59.36 20.34
C ILE A 10 -1.36 58.09 21.19
N GLY A 11 -2.56 57.53 21.31
CA GLY A 11 -2.98 56.70 22.43
C GLY A 11 -2.10 55.48 22.66
N ASN A 12 -1.96 55.15 23.95
CA ASN A 12 -1.69 53.79 24.39
C ASN A 12 -2.78 52.89 23.79
N ILE A 13 -2.53 52.36 22.58
CA ILE A 13 -3.03 51.03 22.27
C ILE A 13 -2.32 50.18 23.31
N GLU A 14 -3.04 49.90 24.40
CA GLU A 14 -2.64 49.03 25.49
C GLU A 14 -1.78 47.91 24.89
N LEU A 15 -0.50 47.83 25.28
CA LEU A 15 0.44 46.83 24.77
C LEU A 15 -0.17 45.42 24.81
N ASN A 16 -1.05 45.19 25.78
CA ASN A 16 -1.89 44.01 25.96
C ASN A 16 -2.84 43.71 24.76
N LYS A 17 -3.40 44.73 24.10
CA LYS A 17 -4.25 44.57 22.90
C LYS A 17 -3.45 44.18 21.66
N VAL A 18 -2.22 44.70 21.53
CA VAL A 18 -1.30 44.30 20.44
C VAL A 18 -0.78 42.88 20.68
N ILE A 19 -0.41 42.54 21.92
CA ILE A 19 -0.01 41.18 22.30
C ILE A 19 -1.16 40.20 22.07
N LEU A 20 -2.40 40.55 22.43
CA LEU A 20 -3.58 39.71 22.19
C LEU A 20 -3.86 39.51 20.69
N LEU A 21 -3.72 40.54 19.86
CA LEU A 21 -3.87 40.43 18.41
C LEU A 21 -2.78 39.54 17.78
N ILE A 22 -1.54 39.63 18.27
CA ILE A 22 -0.44 38.75 17.86
C ILE A 22 -0.72 37.31 18.34
N PHE A 23 -1.20 37.10 19.56
CA PHE A 23 -1.56 35.78 20.07
C PHE A 23 -2.73 35.15 19.30
N VAL A 24 -3.76 35.93 18.97
CA VAL A 24 -4.91 35.47 18.14
C VAL A 24 -4.45 35.16 16.71
N ALA A 25 -3.60 35.99 16.10
CA ALA A 25 -3.01 35.70 14.79
C ALA A 25 -2.12 34.44 14.81
N LEU A 26 -1.38 34.20 15.90
CA LEU A 26 -0.58 32.99 16.11
C LEU A 26 -1.46 31.76 16.40
N ILE A 27 -2.64 31.92 17.02
CA ILE A 27 -3.62 30.85 17.21
C ILE A 27 -4.35 30.51 15.90
N TYR A 28 -4.61 31.49 15.02
CA TYR A 28 -5.09 31.23 13.65
C TYR A 28 -4.00 30.66 12.73
N ALA A 29 -2.72 30.84 13.09
CA ALA A 29 -1.59 30.16 12.49
C ALA A 29 -1.26 28.82 13.18
N ASN A 30 -2.13 28.30 14.07
CA ASN A 30 -2.11 26.88 14.38
C ASN A 30 -2.38 26.14 13.07
N GLY A 31 -1.29 25.69 12.48
CA GLY A 31 -1.27 25.07 11.20
C GLY A 31 -2.27 23.93 11.19
N TYR A 32 -3.20 24.01 10.24
CA TYR A 32 -3.69 22.80 9.62
C TYR A 32 -2.44 22.04 9.20
N ALA A 33 -2.11 20.98 9.93
CA ALA A 33 -1.26 19.93 9.38
C ALA A 33 -1.91 19.58 8.04
N GLN A 34 -1.27 19.99 6.95
CA GLN A 34 -1.89 19.93 5.63
C GLN A 34 -2.25 18.47 5.39
N GLN A 35 -3.54 18.19 5.21
CA GLN A 35 -4.00 16.85 4.91
C GLN A 35 -3.22 16.37 3.69
N ASP A 36 -2.66 15.16 3.78
CA ASP A 36 -1.86 14.58 2.71
C ASP A 36 -2.68 14.52 1.40
N THR A 37 -2.02 14.35 0.27
CA THR A 37 -2.67 14.23 -1.04
C THR A 37 -2.29 12.92 -1.68
N LEU A 38 -3.08 12.48 -2.66
CA LEU A 38 -2.66 11.42 -3.57
C LEU A 38 -1.91 12.05 -4.73
N ILE A 39 -0.94 11.32 -5.24
CA ILE A 39 -0.26 11.62 -6.49
C ILE A 39 -0.59 10.56 -7.53
N ASN A 40 -0.65 10.95 -8.80
CA ASN A 40 -0.65 10.05 -9.93
C ASN A 40 0.55 10.38 -10.81
N TYR A 41 1.49 9.45 -10.93
CA TYR A 41 2.65 9.55 -11.79
C TYR A 41 2.38 8.79 -13.09
N ASN A 42 2.45 9.47 -14.24
CA ASN A 42 2.36 8.83 -15.54
C ASN A 42 3.72 8.29 -15.98
N THR A 43 3.81 6.99 -16.25
CA THR A 43 5.09 6.31 -16.56
C THR A 43 5.65 6.64 -17.94
N THR A 44 4.84 7.21 -18.84
CA THR A 44 5.26 7.57 -20.20
C THR A 44 5.67 9.03 -20.30
N THR A 45 4.89 9.94 -19.72
CA THR A 45 5.16 11.39 -19.77
C THR A 45 6.00 11.89 -18.61
N HIS A 46 6.16 11.06 -17.56
CA HIS A 46 6.81 11.39 -16.29
C HIS A 46 6.16 12.57 -15.56
N GLN A 47 4.90 12.88 -15.88
CA GLN A 47 4.13 13.93 -15.22
C GLN A 47 3.53 13.42 -13.90
N ILE A 48 3.50 14.30 -12.90
CA ILE A 48 2.84 14.07 -11.61
C ILE A 48 1.59 14.95 -11.54
N PHE A 49 0.46 14.32 -11.25
CA PHE A 49 -0.81 14.98 -10.93
C PHE A 49 -1.12 14.80 -9.45
N TYR A 50 -1.77 15.80 -8.85
CA TYR A 50 -2.11 15.80 -7.43
C TYR A 50 -3.63 15.75 -7.26
N TYR A 51 -4.11 14.90 -6.35
CA TYR A 51 -5.51 14.75 -6.04
C TYR A 51 -5.74 14.95 -4.54
N PRO A 52 -6.73 15.77 -4.15
CA PRO A 52 -7.10 15.88 -2.75
C PRO A 52 -7.62 14.54 -2.23
N LEU A 53 -7.37 14.25 -0.96
CA LEU A 53 -8.03 13.13 -0.29
C LEU A 53 -9.53 13.42 -0.15
N VAL A 54 -10.34 12.39 -0.34
CA VAL A 54 -11.78 12.46 -0.05
C VAL A 54 -11.96 12.57 1.48
N PRO A 55 -12.91 13.39 1.97
CA PRO A 55 -13.21 13.45 3.40
C PRO A 55 -13.54 12.06 3.95
N ILE A 56 -12.94 11.71 5.09
CA ILE A 56 -13.22 10.45 5.78
C ILE A 56 -14.58 10.59 6.46
N ASP A 57 -15.48 9.64 6.20
CA ASP A 57 -16.73 9.50 6.94
C ASP A 57 -16.46 8.80 8.27
N THR A 58 -16.31 9.58 9.33
CA THR A 58 -16.01 9.07 10.68
C THR A 58 -17.18 8.31 11.33
N THR A 59 -18.35 8.27 10.69
CA THR A 59 -19.50 7.49 11.18
C THR A 59 -19.48 6.04 10.71
N LYS A 60 -18.63 5.72 9.72
CA LYS A 60 -18.47 4.34 9.24
C LYS A 60 -17.44 3.61 10.08
N GLU A 61 -17.86 2.53 10.73
CA GLU A 61 -16.97 1.61 11.45
C GLU A 61 -16.36 0.56 10.51
N PHE A 62 -17.01 0.28 9.39
CA PHE A 62 -16.55 -0.63 8.34
C PHE A 62 -17.05 -0.18 6.98
N GLU A 63 -16.20 -0.25 5.96
CA GLU A 63 -16.60 -0.12 4.56
C GLU A 63 -15.65 -0.95 3.68
N GLN A 64 -16.14 -1.34 2.50
CA GLN A 64 -15.34 -2.05 1.51
C GLN A 64 -15.68 -1.60 0.08
N SER A 65 -14.69 -1.67 -0.80
CA SER A 65 -14.92 -1.59 -2.24
C SER A 65 -15.48 -2.91 -2.78
N GLY A 66 -16.07 -2.85 -3.97
CA GLY A 66 -16.58 -4.04 -4.65
C GLY A 66 -15.46 -4.99 -5.09
N TRP A 67 -15.72 -6.29 -5.00
CA TRP A 67 -14.90 -7.36 -5.55
C TRP A 67 -15.59 -8.00 -6.77
N ASN A 68 -14.85 -8.77 -7.56
CA ASN A 68 -15.41 -9.50 -8.70
C ASN A 68 -14.61 -10.78 -8.94
N TYR A 69 -15.30 -11.88 -9.24
CA TYR A 69 -14.63 -13.16 -9.48
C TYR A 69 -13.96 -13.24 -10.86
N GLY A 70 -14.24 -12.31 -11.78
CA GLY A 70 -13.74 -12.31 -13.15
C GLY A 70 -14.51 -13.27 -14.06
N ASN A 71 -14.25 -13.20 -15.36
CA ASN A 71 -14.96 -14.02 -16.35
C ASN A 71 -14.37 -15.43 -16.51
N TYR A 72 -13.17 -15.70 -15.98
CA TYR A 72 -12.60 -17.05 -16.04
C TYR A 72 -13.26 -17.98 -15.01
N PRO A 73 -13.66 -19.21 -15.39
CA PRO A 73 -14.34 -20.12 -14.48
C PRO A 73 -13.41 -20.62 -13.37
N GLY A 74 -14.01 -21.23 -12.34
CA GLY A 74 -13.27 -21.86 -11.24
C GLY A 74 -13.08 -20.94 -10.04
N ARG A 75 -13.34 -21.50 -8.86
CA ARG A 75 -13.28 -20.84 -7.57
C ARG A 75 -12.84 -21.86 -6.53
N ASP A 76 -11.90 -21.47 -5.71
CA ASP A 76 -11.52 -22.20 -4.51
C ASP A 76 -12.10 -21.49 -3.28
N PHE A 77 -12.49 -22.29 -2.30
CA PHE A 77 -12.88 -21.80 -0.98
C PHE A 77 -11.66 -21.92 -0.08
N LEU A 78 -11.09 -20.78 0.31
CA LEU A 78 -9.98 -20.75 1.25
C LEU A 78 -10.46 -21.27 2.61
N ASN A 79 -9.54 -21.86 3.37
CA ASN A 79 -9.85 -22.36 4.70
C ASN A 79 -10.45 -21.26 5.58
N LEU A 80 -11.47 -21.57 6.37
CA LEU A 80 -12.09 -20.62 7.30
C LEU A 80 -11.78 -20.97 8.76
N GLU A 81 -11.20 -22.14 8.99
CA GLU A 81 -10.78 -22.59 10.31
C GLU A 81 -9.32 -22.21 10.56
N PRO A 82 -8.94 -21.82 11.80
CA PRO A 82 -7.55 -21.61 12.18
C PRO A 82 -6.68 -22.84 11.91
N PRO A 83 -5.40 -22.67 11.55
CA PRO A 83 -4.52 -23.79 11.29
C PRO A 83 -4.17 -24.57 12.56
N ASP A 84 -4.15 -25.91 12.48
CA ASP A 84 -3.71 -26.79 13.58
C ASP A 84 -2.24 -26.59 13.97
N SER A 85 -1.41 -26.16 13.01
CA SER A 85 0.03 -25.94 13.18
C SER A 85 0.41 -24.59 12.58
N THR A 86 1.11 -23.78 13.38
CA THR A 86 1.66 -22.50 12.97
C THR A 86 3.18 -22.57 12.94
N TYR A 87 3.77 -21.82 12.03
CA TYR A 87 5.20 -21.67 11.90
C TYR A 87 5.74 -20.93 13.13
N ASN A 88 6.63 -21.55 13.90
CA ASN A 88 7.30 -20.92 15.05
C ASN A 88 6.37 -20.17 16.03
N ASN A 89 5.13 -20.65 16.24
CA ASN A 89 4.10 -19.98 17.06
C ASN A 89 3.68 -18.57 16.55
N SER A 90 3.86 -18.30 15.26
CA SER A 90 3.56 -17.02 14.60
C SER A 90 2.09 -16.70 14.42
N GLY A 91 1.18 -17.64 14.72
CA GLY A 91 -0.23 -17.53 14.33
C GLY A 91 -0.50 -17.83 12.84
N PHE A 92 0.53 -17.95 11.99
CA PHE A 92 0.41 -18.27 10.56
C PHE A 92 1.03 -19.63 10.23
N THR A 93 0.53 -20.30 9.19
CA THR A 93 1.17 -21.50 8.64
C THR A 93 2.49 -21.17 7.96
N ASP A 94 3.29 -22.21 7.72
CA ASP A 94 4.38 -22.16 6.75
C ASP A 94 3.91 -21.73 5.35
N TYR A 95 4.84 -21.21 4.56
CA TYR A 95 4.65 -20.99 3.13
C TYR A 95 4.54 -22.34 2.41
N ILE A 96 3.39 -22.58 1.79
CA ILE A 96 3.14 -23.77 0.97
C ILE A 96 2.96 -23.31 -0.47
N PRO A 97 3.62 -23.94 -1.48
CA PRO A 97 3.31 -23.67 -2.88
C PRO A 97 1.80 -23.81 -3.11
N LEU A 98 1.16 -22.74 -3.62
CA LEU A 98 -0.29 -22.63 -3.68
C LEU A 98 -0.92 -23.79 -4.48
N GLN A 99 -0.23 -24.23 -5.54
CA GLN A 99 -0.63 -25.37 -6.38
C GLN A 99 -0.78 -26.70 -5.63
N ASN A 100 -0.19 -26.84 -4.44
CA ASN A 100 -0.32 -28.04 -3.61
C ASN A 100 -1.66 -28.09 -2.86
N LEU A 101 -2.36 -26.96 -2.75
CA LEU A 101 -3.61 -26.82 -1.99
C LEU A 101 -4.79 -26.42 -2.88
N TYR A 102 -4.53 -25.58 -3.87
CA TYR A 102 -5.54 -24.88 -4.67
C TYR A 102 -5.13 -24.83 -6.13
N ASN A 103 -6.09 -24.60 -7.02
CA ASN A 103 -5.79 -24.34 -8.42
C ASN A 103 -5.36 -22.88 -8.58
N THR A 104 -4.16 -22.64 -9.10
CA THR A 104 -3.63 -21.27 -9.31
C THR A 104 -4.51 -20.44 -10.25
N ASN A 105 -5.30 -21.10 -11.11
CA ASN A 105 -6.25 -20.45 -12.02
C ASN A 105 -7.62 -20.18 -11.39
N ASN A 106 -7.89 -20.63 -10.16
CA ASN A 106 -9.16 -20.36 -9.48
C ASN A 106 -9.11 -19.03 -8.73
N TYR A 107 -10.26 -18.39 -8.58
CA TYR A 107 -10.42 -17.25 -7.69
C TYR A 107 -10.41 -17.74 -6.22
N PRO A 108 -9.73 -17.04 -5.28
CA PRO A 108 -9.04 -15.75 -5.45
C PRO A 108 -7.57 -15.86 -5.88
N SER A 109 -6.97 -17.04 -5.92
CA SER A 109 -5.53 -17.23 -6.22
C SER A 109 -5.04 -16.47 -7.45
N ARG A 110 -5.82 -16.50 -8.54
CA ARG A 110 -5.47 -15.82 -9.80
C ARG A 110 -5.45 -14.29 -9.75
N THR A 111 -5.95 -13.67 -8.67
CA THR A 111 -5.85 -12.21 -8.49
C THR A 111 -4.47 -11.79 -8.00
N ALA A 112 -3.65 -12.71 -7.51
CA ALA A 112 -2.27 -12.43 -7.14
C ALA A 112 -1.40 -12.18 -8.38
N VAL A 113 -0.53 -11.19 -8.28
CA VAL A 113 0.25 -10.68 -9.40
C VAL A 113 1.73 -10.69 -9.02
N LYS A 114 2.56 -11.33 -9.86
CA LYS A 114 4.01 -11.16 -9.80
C LYS A 114 4.39 -9.88 -10.52
N LEU A 115 5.20 -9.05 -9.86
CA LEU A 115 5.70 -7.80 -10.43
C LEU A 115 7.17 -7.95 -10.84
N TYR A 116 7.48 -7.48 -12.04
CA TYR A 116 8.84 -7.33 -12.56
C TYR A 116 9.08 -5.88 -12.94
N ARG A 117 10.25 -5.32 -12.62
CA ARG A 117 10.68 -4.06 -13.22
C ARG A 117 11.42 -4.33 -14.53
N SER A 118 11.22 -3.47 -15.52
CA SER A 118 12.09 -3.42 -16.70
C SER A 118 13.26 -2.47 -16.44
N LYS A 119 14.48 -2.90 -16.78
CA LYS A 119 15.66 -2.02 -16.82
C LYS A 119 16.57 -2.49 -17.94
N ASN A 120 16.87 -1.62 -18.92
CA ASN A 120 17.71 -1.94 -20.08
C ASN A 120 17.26 -3.24 -20.78
N ASP A 121 15.97 -3.33 -21.12
CA ASP A 121 15.33 -4.49 -21.77
C ASP A 121 15.46 -5.82 -21.01
N THR A 122 15.86 -5.78 -19.74
CA THR A 122 15.94 -6.94 -18.85
C THR A 122 14.87 -6.85 -17.78
N LEU A 123 14.16 -7.96 -17.55
CA LEU A 123 13.20 -8.08 -16.46
C LEU A 123 13.92 -8.48 -15.17
N PHE A 124 13.69 -7.71 -14.12
CA PHE A 124 14.15 -8.02 -12.78
C PHE A 124 12.96 -8.28 -11.87
N GLN A 125 13.00 -9.39 -11.14
CA GLN A 125 12.02 -9.66 -10.11
C GLN A 125 11.94 -8.50 -9.10
N LEU A 126 10.73 -8.17 -8.67
CA LEU A 126 10.46 -6.98 -7.86
C LEU A 126 9.64 -7.31 -6.62
N CYS A 127 8.34 -7.52 -6.79
CA CYS A 127 7.38 -7.59 -5.69
C CYS A 127 6.22 -8.54 -6.00
N SER A 128 5.35 -8.72 -5.00
CA SER A 128 3.99 -9.21 -5.20
C SER A 128 3.03 -8.02 -5.28
N GLY A 129 1.90 -8.22 -5.95
CA GLY A 129 0.74 -7.33 -5.90
C GLY A 129 -0.55 -8.14 -5.98
N ILE A 130 -1.68 -7.45 -5.88
CA ILE A 130 -2.99 -8.09 -6.01
C ILE A 130 -3.96 -7.20 -6.77
N MET A 131 -4.76 -7.79 -7.67
CA MET A 131 -5.78 -7.07 -8.43
C MET A 131 -6.86 -6.53 -7.48
N VAL A 132 -7.16 -5.23 -7.55
CA VAL A 132 -8.19 -4.55 -6.75
C VAL A 132 -9.25 -3.82 -7.58
N ALA A 133 -9.06 -3.78 -8.90
CA ALA A 133 -10.02 -3.32 -9.89
C ALA A 133 -9.67 -3.94 -11.26
N PRO A 134 -10.44 -3.73 -12.34
CA PRO A 134 -10.14 -4.26 -13.66
C PRO A 134 -8.71 -3.98 -14.17
N GLU A 135 -8.17 -2.81 -13.85
CA GLU A 135 -6.86 -2.33 -14.34
C GLU A 135 -5.94 -1.85 -13.21
N TYR A 136 -6.23 -2.17 -11.94
CA TYR A 136 -5.42 -1.73 -10.81
C TYR A 136 -4.88 -2.90 -9.98
N VAL A 137 -3.58 -2.83 -9.70
CA VAL A 137 -2.86 -3.72 -8.78
C VAL A 137 -2.49 -2.93 -7.53
N LEU A 138 -2.87 -3.42 -6.36
CA LEU A 138 -2.39 -2.93 -5.06
C LEU A 138 -1.04 -3.57 -4.73
N THR A 139 -0.10 -2.74 -4.29
CA THR A 139 1.26 -3.14 -3.90
C THR A 139 1.83 -2.14 -2.88
N ALA A 140 3.06 -2.35 -2.45
CA ALA A 140 3.81 -1.39 -1.64
C ALA A 140 4.39 -0.24 -2.48
N CYS A 141 4.58 0.94 -1.87
CA CYS A 141 5.18 2.10 -2.51
C CYS A 141 6.66 1.84 -2.88
N HIS A 142 7.38 1.08 -2.06
CA HIS A 142 8.77 0.74 -2.38
C HIS A 142 8.91 -0.16 -3.63
N CYS A 143 7.82 -0.76 -4.10
CA CYS A 143 7.83 -1.53 -5.34
C CYS A 143 7.88 -0.59 -6.55
N ILE A 144 7.12 0.51 -6.53
CA ILE A 144 7.00 1.44 -7.67
C ILE A 144 8.17 2.41 -7.82
N GLY A 145 9.07 2.49 -6.83
CA GLY A 145 10.18 3.43 -6.85
C GLY A 145 11.24 3.14 -5.80
N SER A 146 12.25 3.98 -5.74
CA SER A 146 13.30 3.96 -4.71
C SER A 146 13.77 5.38 -4.46
N TYR A 147 14.23 5.65 -3.25
CA TYR A 147 14.72 6.98 -2.90
C TYR A 147 16.14 7.22 -3.42
N ASP A 148 16.41 8.44 -3.89
CA ASP A 148 17.76 8.92 -4.15
C ASP A 148 18.50 9.25 -2.84
N THR A 149 19.74 9.75 -2.95
CA THR A 149 20.55 10.15 -1.79
C THR A 149 19.96 11.31 -0.98
N ASN A 150 18.97 12.03 -1.53
CA ASN A 150 18.29 13.16 -0.89
C ASN A 150 16.92 12.74 -0.30
N GLY A 151 16.56 11.46 -0.36
CA GLY A 151 15.26 10.98 0.11
C GLY A 151 14.11 11.31 -0.83
N VAL A 152 14.38 11.61 -2.11
CA VAL A 152 13.37 11.89 -3.14
C VAL A 152 13.02 10.61 -3.88
N LEU A 153 11.72 10.32 -4.01
CA LEU A 153 11.25 9.11 -4.69
C LEU A 153 11.53 9.18 -6.19
N ILE A 154 12.30 8.22 -6.68
CA ILE A 154 12.52 7.99 -8.10
C ILE A 154 11.64 6.81 -8.52
N PHE A 155 10.64 7.11 -9.35
CA PHE A 155 9.75 6.10 -9.90
C PHE A 155 10.48 5.16 -10.87
N ARG A 156 9.96 3.94 -11.01
CA ARG A 156 10.43 2.99 -12.02
C ARG A 156 9.76 3.27 -13.35
N ASP A 157 10.55 3.24 -14.43
CA ASP A 157 10.06 3.50 -15.79
C ASP A 157 8.87 2.61 -16.16
N SER A 158 8.96 1.31 -15.90
CA SER A 158 7.84 0.40 -16.09
C SER A 158 7.91 -0.84 -15.20
N ILE A 159 6.73 -1.31 -14.81
CA ILE A 159 6.50 -2.54 -14.09
C ILE A 159 5.57 -3.42 -14.92
N TRP A 160 5.99 -4.67 -15.11
CA TRP A 160 5.17 -5.72 -15.69
C TRP A 160 4.44 -6.48 -14.60
N ALA A 161 3.16 -6.74 -14.83
CA ALA A 161 2.25 -7.47 -13.98
C ALA A 161 1.88 -8.81 -14.62
N PHE A 162 2.17 -9.91 -13.92
CA PHE A 162 1.89 -11.28 -14.34
C PHE A 162 0.92 -11.93 -13.34
N PRO A 163 -0.40 -11.93 -13.61
CA PRO A 163 -1.37 -12.61 -12.77
C PRO A 163 -1.17 -14.12 -12.79
N ALA A 164 -1.36 -14.77 -11.63
CA ALA A 164 -1.27 -16.23 -11.47
C ALA A 164 0.04 -16.83 -12.03
N PHE A 165 1.13 -16.05 -12.03
CA PHE A 165 2.48 -16.53 -12.35
C PHE A 165 2.83 -17.67 -11.40
N ASP A 166 3.45 -18.75 -11.89
CA ASP A 166 3.83 -19.86 -11.02
C ASP A 166 4.95 -20.70 -11.62
N ASN A 167 5.80 -21.27 -10.77
CA ASN A 167 6.99 -22.04 -11.13
C ASN A 167 7.86 -21.39 -12.24
N GLY A 168 8.01 -20.06 -12.20
CA GLY A 168 8.80 -19.32 -13.19
C GLY A 168 8.12 -19.09 -14.53
N ILE A 169 6.83 -19.41 -14.65
CA ILE A 169 6.09 -19.41 -15.91
C ILE A 169 4.94 -18.39 -15.87
N GLU A 170 4.86 -17.58 -16.92
CA GLU A 170 3.71 -16.72 -17.18
C GLU A 170 2.45 -17.57 -17.42
N ASN A 171 1.35 -17.20 -16.77
CA ASN A 171 0.11 -17.93 -16.92
C ASN A 171 -0.49 -17.71 -18.33
N PRO A 172 -0.63 -18.77 -19.16
CA PRO A 172 -1.07 -18.62 -20.55
C PRO A 172 -2.53 -18.18 -20.69
N LEU A 173 -3.34 -18.25 -19.63
CA LEU A 173 -4.76 -17.91 -19.65
C LEU A 173 -5.02 -16.41 -19.43
N PHE A 174 -4.12 -15.73 -18.72
CA PHE A 174 -4.32 -14.36 -18.27
C PHE A 174 -3.31 -13.38 -18.90
N GLY A 175 -2.19 -13.88 -19.42
CA GLY A 175 -1.15 -13.05 -20.02
C GLY A 175 -0.48 -12.13 -19.01
N LYS A 176 -0.08 -10.93 -19.46
CA LYS A 176 0.57 -9.89 -18.66
C LYS A 176 0.22 -8.51 -19.16
N SER A 177 0.43 -7.50 -18.33
CA SER A 177 0.28 -6.09 -18.72
C SER A 177 1.41 -5.25 -18.15
N ILE A 178 1.69 -4.13 -18.80
CA ILE A 178 2.64 -3.11 -18.33
C ILE A 178 1.92 -1.98 -17.58
N SER A 179 2.62 -1.34 -16.65
CA SER A 179 2.15 -0.17 -15.91
C SER A 179 2.15 1.10 -16.76
N ILE A 180 1.07 1.89 -16.67
CA ILE A 180 0.95 3.21 -17.32
C ILE A 180 0.89 4.36 -16.32
N GLU A 181 0.47 4.09 -15.08
CA GLU A 181 0.40 5.08 -14.00
C GLU A 181 0.70 4.43 -12.65
N TYR A 182 1.24 5.22 -11.72
CA TYR A 182 1.34 4.87 -10.30
C TYR A 182 0.58 5.87 -9.44
N VAL A 183 -0.18 5.37 -8.48
CA VAL A 183 -0.87 6.20 -7.48
C VAL A 183 -0.33 5.89 -6.09
N THR A 184 0.09 6.92 -5.36
CA THR A 184 0.55 6.78 -3.96
C THR A 184 0.32 8.08 -3.20
N PHE A 185 0.70 8.14 -1.93
CA PHE A 185 0.61 9.34 -1.11
C PHE A 185 1.72 10.34 -1.45
N ASN A 186 1.39 11.63 -1.46
CA ASN A 186 2.35 12.71 -1.69
C ASN A 186 3.45 12.73 -0.61
N SER A 187 3.11 12.36 0.62
CA SER A 187 4.12 12.18 1.69
C SER A 187 5.20 11.13 1.39
N ASN A 188 5.01 10.27 0.37
CA ASN A 188 6.05 9.36 -0.11
C ASN A 188 6.98 9.99 -1.15
N LEU A 189 6.73 11.20 -1.68
CA LEU A 189 7.64 11.82 -2.66
C LEU A 189 8.95 12.28 -2.04
N ASN A 190 8.92 12.68 -0.77
CA ASN A 190 10.10 13.09 -0.03
C ASN A 190 9.99 12.63 1.42
N ILE A 191 10.86 11.69 1.78
CA ILE A 191 10.93 11.14 3.14
C ILE A 191 12.03 11.79 3.98
N GLY A 192 12.85 12.67 3.41
CA GLY A 192 14.09 13.14 4.04
C GLY A 192 14.95 11.98 4.50
N ASN A 193 15.28 11.93 5.79
CA ASN A 193 16.03 10.83 6.42
C ASN A 193 15.12 9.70 6.99
N GLY A 194 13.85 9.67 6.60
CA GLY A 194 12.84 8.75 7.16
C GLY A 194 12.76 7.38 6.47
N PHE A 195 11.71 6.64 6.79
CA PHE A 195 11.27 5.45 6.05
C PHE A 195 9.92 5.74 5.37
N TYR A 196 9.46 4.83 4.49
CA TYR A 196 8.11 4.91 3.89
C TYR A 196 7.07 5.04 5.01
N LYS A 197 6.43 6.20 5.13
CA LYS A 197 5.41 6.44 6.18
C LYS A 197 4.09 5.74 5.84
N LYS A 198 3.78 5.63 4.55
CA LYS A 198 2.57 5.01 4.01
C LYS A 198 2.96 4.14 2.83
N ASP A 199 3.50 2.95 3.10
CA ASP A 199 4.08 2.07 2.09
C ASP A 199 3.00 1.34 1.26
N MET A 200 2.21 2.12 0.52
CA MET A 200 1.09 1.66 -0.28
C MET A 200 1.08 2.39 -1.62
N ALA A 201 0.81 1.64 -2.69
CA ALA A 201 0.64 2.17 -4.02
C ALA A 201 -0.34 1.33 -4.84
N LEU A 202 -0.99 2.00 -5.79
CA LEU A 202 -1.69 1.34 -6.89
C LEU A 202 -0.86 1.47 -8.16
N ILE A 203 -0.79 0.39 -8.93
CA ILE A 203 -0.28 0.39 -10.29
C ILE A 203 -1.48 0.29 -11.22
N LYS A 204 -1.64 1.27 -12.12
CA LYS A 204 -2.59 1.18 -13.22
C LYS A 204 -1.95 0.46 -14.38
N LEU A 205 -2.62 -0.55 -14.90
CA LEU A 205 -2.20 -1.37 -16.00
C LEU A 205 -2.74 -0.84 -17.34
N ASN A 206 -2.00 -1.06 -18.41
CA ASN A 206 -2.48 -0.80 -19.78
C ASN A 206 -3.69 -1.65 -20.14
N ASP A 207 -3.67 -2.92 -19.73
CA ASP A 207 -4.73 -3.88 -20.01
C ASP A 207 -5.58 -4.17 -18.76
N ARG A 208 -6.85 -4.48 -18.98
CA ARG A 208 -7.83 -4.72 -17.92
C ARG A 208 -7.81 -6.19 -17.46
N LEU A 209 -6.67 -6.66 -16.98
CA LEU A 209 -6.46 -8.06 -16.57
C LEU A 209 -7.51 -8.57 -15.55
N GLY A 210 -8.03 -7.67 -14.72
CA GLY A 210 -9.06 -7.96 -13.72
C GLY A 210 -10.39 -8.44 -14.31
N ILE A 211 -10.66 -8.18 -15.59
CA ILE A 211 -11.86 -8.72 -16.25
C ILE A 211 -11.80 -10.25 -16.34
N SER A 212 -10.63 -10.82 -16.61
CA SER A 212 -10.46 -12.28 -16.64
C SER A 212 -10.11 -12.85 -15.26
N THR A 213 -9.21 -12.19 -14.52
CA THR A 213 -8.72 -12.72 -13.24
C THR A 213 -9.69 -12.51 -12.09
N GLY A 214 -10.57 -11.51 -12.19
CA GLY A 214 -11.24 -10.95 -11.03
C GLY A 214 -10.32 -10.02 -10.24
N TRP A 215 -10.87 -9.46 -9.17
CA TRP A 215 -10.17 -8.60 -8.22
C TRP A 215 -10.81 -8.71 -6.83
N ILE A 216 -10.00 -8.48 -5.81
CA ILE A 216 -10.48 -8.42 -4.43
C ILE A 216 -10.88 -6.99 -4.05
N GLY A 217 -11.77 -6.85 -3.07
CA GLY A 217 -12.12 -5.56 -2.49
C GLY A 217 -11.02 -5.06 -1.55
N ILE A 218 -11.01 -3.75 -1.29
CA ILE A 218 -10.24 -3.11 -0.23
C ILE A 218 -11.23 -2.72 0.85
N ALA A 219 -10.94 -3.06 2.10
CA ALA A 219 -11.81 -2.77 3.24
C ALA A 219 -11.03 -2.08 4.37
N PHE A 220 -11.76 -1.42 5.26
CA PHE A 220 -11.26 -0.96 6.55
C PHE A 220 -12.22 -1.37 7.67
N SER A 221 -11.68 -1.49 8.89
CA SER A 221 -12.44 -1.66 10.13
C SER A 221 -11.82 -0.76 11.20
N ASN A 222 -12.66 -0.07 11.97
CA ASN A 222 -12.25 0.65 13.19
C ASN A 222 -12.38 -0.22 14.44
N ASP A 223 -12.89 -1.44 14.30
CA ASP A 223 -12.98 -2.43 15.38
C ASP A 223 -11.73 -3.31 15.38
N ASP A 224 -10.90 -3.19 16.41
CA ASP A 224 -9.69 -4.00 16.61
C ASP A 224 -10.03 -5.50 16.71
N SER A 225 -11.23 -5.85 17.21
CA SER A 225 -11.68 -7.23 17.31
C SER A 225 -11.77 -7.92 15.94
N PHE A 226 -12.02 -7.14 14.88
CA PHE A 226 -11.97 -7.64 13.51
C PHE A 226 -10.58 -8.20 13.18
N PHE A 227 -9.51 -7.56 13.63
CA PHE A 227 -8.15 -8.00 13.35
C PHE A 227 -7.70 -9.13 14.30
N GLU A 228 -8.21 -9.17 15.53
CA GLU A 228 -7.89 -10.20 16.52
C GLU A 228 -8.51 -11.56 16.21
N TYR A 229 -9.78 -11.58 15.79
CA TYR A 229 -10.58 -12.81 15.73
C TYR A 229 -10.83 -13.35 14.32
N ASN A 230 -10.39 -12.65 13.28
CA ASN A 230 -10.53 -13.15 11.90
C ASN A 230 -9.27 -13.86 11.40
N LEU A 231 -9.51 -14.74 10.43
CA LEU A 231 -8.48 -15.44 9.69
C LEU A 231 -8.07 -14.62 8.46
N PHE A 232 -6.77 -14.49 8.26
CA PHE A 232 -6.19 -13.74 7.16
C PHE A 232 -5.42 -14.68 6.23
N HIS A 233 -5.52 -14.40 4.94
CA HIS A 233 -4.90 -15.19 3.89
C HIS A 233 -3.85 -14.35 3.17
N LYS A 234 -2.67 -14.94 2.97
CA LYS A 234 -1.57 -14.33 2.24
C LYS A 234 -1.22 -15.20 1.04
N ILE A 235 -1.31 -14.58 -0.13
CA ILE A 235 -0.92 -15.17 -1.41
C ILE A 235 0.17 -14.27 -1.98
N SER A 236 1.38 -14.81 -2.16
CA SER A 236 2.55 -13.96 -2.47
C SER A 236 3.69 -14.71 -3.17
N TYR A 237 4.64 -13.93 -3.68
CA TYR A 237 5.89 -14.38 -4.31
C TYR A 237 7.09 -13.98 -3.45
N PRO A 238 7.38 -14.69 -2.34
CA PRO A 238 8.54 -14.42 -1.51
C PRO A 238 9.84 -14.56 -2.31
N MET A 239 10.81 -13.67 -2.07
CA MET A 239 12.08 -13.61 -2.81
C MET A 239 13.28 -13.44 -1.86
N THR A 240 13.21 -14.10 -0.72
CA THR A 240 14.25 -14.04 0.31
C THR A 240 14.48 -15.44 0.86
N VAL A 241 15.61 -15.61 1.54
CA VAL A 241 15.79 -16.74 2.45
C VAL A 241 14.81 -16.57 3.61
N ASP A 242 14.20 -17.66 4.04
CA ASP A 242 13.38 -17.71 5.24
C ASP A 242 14.22 -17.26 6.45
N PRO A 243 13.75 -16.30 7.27
CA PRO A 243 14.55 -15.74 8.36
C PRO A 243 14.99 -16.76 9.42
N ASP A 244 14.21 -17.83 9.67
CA ASP A 244 14.55 -18.81 10.71
C ASP A 244 15.02 -20.16 10.14
N ASP A 245 14.86 -20.37 8.83
CA ASP A 245 15.37 -21.57 8.15
C ASP A 245 16.14 -21.21 6.88
N SER A 246 17.46 -21.10 7.03
CA SER A 246 18.36 -20.82 5.92
C SER A 246 18.33 -21.85 4.77
N THR A 247 17.72 -23.02 4.96
CA THR A 247 17.54 -24.03 3.91
C THR A 247 16.32 -23.75 3.03
N ARG A 248 15.37 -22.94 3.50
CA ARG A 248 14.20 -22.50 2.74
C ARG A 248 14.53 -21.22 1.99
N ILE A 249 14.83 -21.37 0.71
CA ILE A 249 15.20 -20.28 -0.18
C ILE A 249 14.05 -20.01 -1.13
N PHE A 250 13.44 -18.84 -1.02
CA PHE A 250 12.43 -18.38 -1.97
C PHE A 250 13.08 -17.51 -3.03
N ASN A 251 12.93 -17.89 -4.30
CA ASN A 251 13.50 -17.20 -5.45
C ASN A 251 12.45 -16.33 -6.19
N GLY A 252 11.24 -16.21 -5.65
CA GLY A 252 10.13 -15.46 -6.18
C GLY A 252 9.48 -16.03 -7.44
N ASP A 253 9.79 -17.25 -7.86
CA ASP A 253 9.24 -17.85 -9.08
C ASP A 253 7.90 -18.57 -8.87
N THR A 254 7.62 -18.97 -7.63
CA THR A 254 6.48 -19.81 -7.25
C THR A 254 5.47 -18.97 -6.46
N LEU A 255 4.18 -19.21 -6.70
CA LEU A 255 3.10 -18.61 -5.94
C LEU A 255 2.92 -19.39 -4.64
N TYR A 256 3.12 -18.72 -3.50
CA TYR A 256 2.97 -19.31 -2.18
C TYR A 256 1.70 -18.84 -1.49
N TYR A 257 1.20 -19.71 -0.62
CA TYR A 257 0.07 -19.47 0.26
C TYR A 257 0.47 -19.73 1.71
N ASN A 258 0.05 -18.84 2.60
CA ASN A 258 0.00 -19.08 4.02
C ASN A 258 -1.17 -18.31 4.63
N TYR A 259 -1.67 -18.76 5.78
CA TYR A 259 -2.84 -18.16 6.41
C TYR A 259 -2.80 -18.34 7.92
N GLY A 260 -3.57 -17.53 8.64
CA GLY A 260 -3.47 -17.48 10.10
C GLY A 260 -4.18 -16.30 10.72
N THR A 261 -4.00 -16.15 12.03
CA THR A 261 -4.51 -15.00 12.80
C THR A 261 -3.38 -14.01 13.05
N LEU A 262 -3.72 -12.73 13.12
CA LEU A 262 -2.76 -11.69 13.49
C LEU A 262 -2.46 -11.78 14.99
N ASP A 263 -1.19 -11.65 15.38
CA ASP A 263 -0.75 -11.64 16.78
C ASP A 263 -0.08 -10.31 17.22
N LEU A 264 0.00 -9.36 16.28
CA LEU A 264 0.52 -8.02 16.49
C LEU A 264 -0.51 -7.01 15.98
N ILE A 265 -1.22 -6.36 16.91
CA ILE A 265 -2.18 -5.29 16.62
C ILE A 265 -1.80 -4.08 17.49
N GLN A 266 -1.36 -3.02 16.83
CA GLN A 266 -0.97 -1.75 17.42
C GLN A 266 -1.51 -0.62 16.55
N GLU A 267 -1.62 0.59 17.10
CA GLU A 267 -2.16 1.78 16.43
C GLU A 267 -1.63 2.03 15.01
N LYS A 268 -0.39 1.59 14.71
CA LYS A 268 0.27 1.79 13.41
C LYS A 268 0.71 0.50 12.71
N TRP A 269 0.48 -0.65 13.34
CA TRP A 269 1.02 -1.93 12.88
C TRP A 269 -0.01 -3.03 13.08
N ILE A 270 -0.34 -3.69 11.98
CA ILE A 270 -0.97 -5.00 12.00
C ILE A 270 0.04 -6.00 11.43
N GLY A 271 0.12 -7.17 12.02
CA GLY A 271 1.04 -8.19 11.55
C GLY A 271 0.96 -9.46 12.36
N TYR A 272 1.93 -10.33 12.07
CA TYR A 272 2.16 -11.52 12.84
C TYR A 272 3.66 -11.66 13.13
N LYS A 273 4.04 -12.25 14.27
CA LYS A 273 5.43 -12.46 14.62
C LYS A 273 6.03 -13.48 13.67
N ILE A 274 7.09 -13.11 12.97
CA ILE A 274 7.80 -14.05 12.08
C ILE A 274 8.53 -15.12 12.92
N THR A 275 8.87 -14.79 14.18
CA THR A 275 9.63 -15.65 15.12
C THR A 275 8.94 -15.68 16.48
N GLY A 276 8.83 -16.86 17.11
CA GLY A 276 8.37 -17.03 18.50
C GLY A 276 9.33 -16.49 19.55
#